data_AF-A0A947ALU3-F1
#
_entry.id   AF-A0A947ALU3-F1
#
_cell.length_a   1.000
_cell.length_b   1.000
_cell.length_c   1.000
_cell.angle_alpha   90.00
_cell.angle_beta   90.00
_cell.angle_gamma   90.00
#
_symmetry.space_group_name_H-M   'P 1'
#
loop_
_entity.id
_entity.type
_entity.pdbx_description
1 polymer ?
#
loop_
_entity_poly.entity_id
_entity_poly.type
_entity_poly.pdbx_seq_one_letter_code
_entity_poly.pdbx_strand_id
1 'polypeptide(L)'
;HILQRRGADHDYSPEILDSAAERYREMSEGKKRNILDSVACGLPGSRDSLALEDIRRHLDEYKEITPEKLRRHFKDFLDEVIPAAEKIGVRLCCHPDDPPFSLLGLPRIMSTEEDYRNIVKAVDSSANGIAMCSGSLGARPDNDLPGMVERLGHCLHFVHLRNVKKETSVVPTSFHEAEHLDGDTDMVALTKAILLEEKSRRRYGRKDWNIPIRPDHGMDILDDLKRSGQPGYPSIGRLKGLAELRGLIKALSYEEKVKESI
;
A
#
# COMPACT_ATOMS: atom_id res chain seq x y z
N HIS A 1 5.17 22.42 12.09
CA HIS A 1 5.21 22.77 13.53
C HIS A 1 6.15 21.90 14.37
N ILE A 2 6.11 20.56 14.29
CA ILE A 2 7.02 19.67 15.07
C ILE A 2 8.36 19.46 14.36
N LEU A 3 8.36 18.77 13.20
CA LEU A 3 9.58 18.52 12.43
C LEU A 3 10.19 19.81 11.86
N GLN A 4 9.36 20.82 11.55
CA GLN A 4 9.80 22.10 10.99
C GLN A 4 10.69 21.93 9.74
N ARG A 5 10.31 21.00 8.85
CA ARG A 5 11.01 20.82 7.57
C ARG A 5 10.89 22.10 6.74
N ARG A 6 12.01 22.56 6.19
CA ARG A 6 12.07 23.73 5.32
C ARG A 6 11.24 23.50 4.05
N GLY A 7 10.43 24.49 3.66
CA GLY A 7 9.59 24.45 2.45
C GLY A 7 8.37 23.53 2.54
N ALA A 8 8.05 22.99 3.73
CA ALA A 8 6.86 22.16 3.91
C ALA A 8 5.54 22.91 3.71
N ASP A 9 5.57 24.24 3.85
CA ASP A 9 4.45 25.15 3.58
C ASP A 9 4.04 25.19 2.10
N HIS A 10 4.93 24.80 1.18
CA HIS A 10 4.60 24.74 -0.25
C HIS A 10 3.79 23.49 -0.64
N ASP A 11 3.72 22.48 0.23
CA ASP A 11 3.09 21.20 -0.08
C ASP A 11 1.59 21.17 0.26
N TYR A 12 1.08 22.20 0.93
CA TYR A 12 -0.28 22.24 1.47
C TYR A 12 -0.99 23.55 1.14
N SER A 13 -2.32 23.52 1.07
CA SER A 13 -3.12 24.73 0.87
C SER A 13 -3.10 25.63 2.11
N PRO A 14 -3.39 26.94 1.97
CA PRO A 14 -3.49 27.85 3.11
C PRO A 14 -4.44 27.35 4.21
N GLU A 15 -5.57 26.75 3.83
CA GLU A 15 -6.56 26.22 4.76
C GLU A 15 -6.00 25.07 5.60
N ILE A 16 -5.19 24.20 4.99
CA ILE A 16 -4.52 23.10 5.71
C ILE A 16 -3.46 23.66 6.65
N LEU A 17 -2.69 24.66 6.22
CA LEU A 17 -1.66 25.29 7.06
C LEU A 17 -2.28 25.95 8.30
N ASP A 18 -3.38 26.67 8.13
CA ASP A 18 -4.10 27.32 9.22
C ASP A 18 -4.69 26.29 10.19
N SER A 19 -5.35 25.25 9.68
CA SER A 19 -5.90 24.16 10.50
C SER A 19 -4.80 23.40 11.25
N ALA A 20 -3.65 23.16 10.62
CA ALA A 20 -2.51 22.52 11.26
C ALA A 20 -1.90 23.39 12.38
N ALA A 21 -1.85 24.71 12.19
CA ALA A 21 -1.37 25.65 13.18
C ALA A 21 -2.32 25.72 14.39
N GLU A 22 -3.63 25.78 14.15
CA GLU A 22 -4.65 25.74 15.20
C GLU A 22 -4.55 24.44 16.00
N ARG A 23 -4.58 23.29 15.33
CA ARG A 23 -4.49 21.99 15.98
C ARG A 23 -3.20 21.85 16.79
N TYR A 24 -2.06 22.36 16.29
CA TYR A 24 -0.80 22.32 17.03
C TYR A 24 -0.82 23.15 18.32
N ARG A 25 -1.50 24.31 18.34
CA ARG A 25 -1.63 25.15 19.55
C ARG A 25 -2.44 24.45 20.64
N GLU A 26 -3.42 23.64 20.26
CA GLU A 26 -4.28 22.90 21.19
C GLU A 26 -3.67 21.58 21.67
N MET A 27 -2.63 21.07 21.00
CA MET A 27 -1.98 19.81 21.38
C MET A 27 -1.17 19.95 22.67
N SER A 28 -1.37 19.00 23.60
CA SER A 28 -0.46 18.80 24.72
C SER A 28 0.90 18.28 24.26
N GLU A 29 1.96 18.47 25.06
CA GLU A 29 3.30 17.93 24.77
C GLU A 29 3.29 16.40 24.62
N GLY A 30 2.47 15.70 25.41
CA GLY A 30 2.27 14.26 25.26
C GLY A 30 1.68 13.88 23.90
N LYS A 31 0.70 14.65 23.39
CA LYS A 31 0.12 14.40 22.06
C LYS A 31 1.12 14.69 20.94
N LYS A 32 1.92 15.76 21.07
CA LYS A 32 3.01 16.09 20.11
C LYS A 32 4.04 14.96 20.04
N ARG A 33 4.44 14.43 21.20
CA ARG A 33 5.36 13.29 21.27
C ARG A 33 4.75 12.03 20.65
N ASN A 34 3.51 11.71 20.95
CA ASN A 34 2.84 10.53 20.36
C ASN A 34 2.77 10.61 18.83
N ILE A 35 2.49 11.79 18.26
CA ILE A 35 2.49 11.97 16.80
C ILE A 35 3.89 11.73 16.23
N LEU A 36 4.92 12.29 16.87
CA LEU A 36 6.30 12.07 16.45
C LEU A 36 6.66 10.58 16.50
N ASP A 37 6.34 9.91 17.61
CA ASP A 37 6.61 8.48 17.79
C ASP A 37 5.85 7.65 16.75
N SER A 38 4.59 7.98 16.44
CA SER A 38 3.81 7.28 15.41
C SER A 38 4.37 7.48 13.99
N VAL A 39 4.85 8.68 13.65
CA VAL A 39 5.43 8.96 12.32
C VAL A 39 6.85 8.39 12.18
N ALA A 40 7.61 8.32 13.28
CA ALA A 40 8.95 7.74 13.31
C ALA A 40 8.94 6.20 13.40
N CYS A 41 7.88 5.61 13.96
CA CYS A 41 7.72 4.16 14.05
C CYS A 41 7.50 3.56 12.65
N GLY A 42 8.51 2.85 12.13
CA GLY A 42 8.44 2.19 10.82
C GLY A 42 9.51 2.60 9.82
N LEU A 43 10.42 3.52 10.16
CA LEU A 43 11.62 3.77 9.36
C LEU A 43 12.63 2.62 9.57
N PRO A 44 13.26 2.08 8.50
CA PRO A 44 14.25 1.00 8.65
C PRO A 44 15.35 1.38 9.65
N GLY A 45 15.51 0.60 10.72
CA GLY A 45 16.43 0.87 11.84
C GLY A 45 15.79 1.37 13.14
N SER A 46 14.49 1.67 13.16
CA SER A 46 13.80 2.34 14.28
C SER A 46 13.36 1.42 15.43
N ARG A 47 14.26 0.59 15.99
CA ARG A 47 14.07 0.14 17.39
C ARG A 47 14.47 1.23 18.38
N ASP A 48 15.29 2.19 17.95
CA ASP A 48 15.63 3.39 18.68
C ASP A 48 14.81 4.57 18.15
N SER A 49 14.27 5.39 19.05
CA SER A 49 13.60 6.64 18.69
C SER A 49 14.60 7.56 17.98
N LEU A 50 14.51 7.70 16.65
CA LEU A 50 15.33 8.69 15.94
C LEU A 50 15.03 10.08 16.50
N ALA A 51 16.08 10.82 16.84
CA ALA A 51 15.90 12.23 17.20
C ALA A 51 15.40 13.01 15.97
N LEU A 52 14.67 14.10 16.21
CA LEU A 52 14.19 14.97 15.13
C LEU A 52 15.30 15.45 14.20
N GLU A 53 16.50 15.66 14.74
CA GLU A 53 17.68 16.07 13.98
C GLU A 53 18.17 14.97 13.03
N ASP A 54 18.13 13.70 13.45
CA ASP A 54 18.47 12.58 12.59
C ASP A 54 17.46 12.46 11.43
N ILE A 55 16.16 12.63 11.71
CA ILE A 55 15.13 12.63 10.68
C ILE A 55 15.39 13.74 9.66
N ARG A 56 15.69 14.97 10.12
CA ARG A 56 16.03 16.09 9.22
C ARG A 56 17.26 15.78 8.38
N ARG A 57 18.33 15.25 8.98
CA ARG A 57 19.56 14.88 8.29
C ARG A 57 19.29 13.85 7.18
N HIS A 58 18.52 12.81 7.47
CA HIS A 58 18.16 11.81 6.47
C HIS A 58 17.28 12.37 5.35
N LEU A 59 16.34 13.27 5.66
CA LEU A 59 15.55 13.95 4.63
C LEU A 59 16.44 14.80 3.69
N ASP A 60 17.47 15.46 4.23
CA ASP A 60 18.40 16.27 3.44
C ASP A 60 19.22 15.44 2.44
N GLU A 61 19.46 14.14 2.70
CA GLU A 61 20.11 13.23 1.75
C GLU A 61 19.29 13.03 0.45
N TYR A 62 17.97 13.22 0.53
CA TYR A 62 17.03 13.03 -0.57
C TYR A 62 16.59 14.34 -1.25
N LYS A 63 17.07 15.51 -0.79
CA LYS A 63 16.61 16.82 -1.26
C LYS A 63 16.73 17.05 -2.77
N GLU A 64 17.73 16.43 -3.42
CA GLU A 64 17.99 16.54 -4.86
C GLU A 64 17.51 15.29 -5.64
N ILE A 65 16.66 14.45 -5.02
CA ILE A 65 16.10 13.26 -5.65
C ILE A 65 14.69 13.57 -6.15
N THR A 66 14.58 13.81 -7.46
CA THR A 66 13.29 13.95 -8.14
C THR A 66 12.64 12.57 -8.38
N PRO A 67 11.33 12.50 -8.70
CA PRO A 67 10.68 11.25 -9.10
C PRO A 67 11.42 10.53 -10.24
N GLU A 68 11.91 11.26 -11.24
CA GLU A 68 12.64 10.69 -12.38
C GLU A 68 13.98 10.10 -11.95
N LYS A 69 14.69 10.79 -11.05
CA LYS A 69 15.95 10.28 -10.49
C LYS A 69 15.71 9.04 -9.64
N LEU A 70 14.65 9.04 -8.83
CA LEU A 70 14.28 7.86 -8.03
C LEU A 70 13.90 6.68 -8.92
N ARG A 71 13.13 6.90 -10.00
CA ARG A 71 12.80 5.86 -10.99
C ARG A 71 14.04 5.28 -11.67
N ARG A 72 15.04 6.10 -12.00
CA ARG A 72 16.33 5.62 -12.53
C ARG A 72 17.06 4.75 -11.53
N HIS A 73 17.23 5.23 -10.29
CA HIS A 73 17.88 4.42 -9.24
C HIS A 73 17.14 3.10 -8.99
N PHE A 74 15.80 3.12 -9.04
CA PHE A 74 15.03 1.90 -8.85
C PHE A 74 15.19 0.95 -10.04
N LYS A 75 15.25 1.46 -11.27
CA LYS A 75 15.60 0.65 -12.44
C LYS A 75 17.00 0.03 -12.29
N ASP A 76 18.00 0.81 -11.89
CA ASP A 76 19.37 0.29 -11.70
C ASP A 76 19.38 -0.87 -10.70
N PHE A 77 18.60 -0.77 -9.62
CA PHE A 77 18.40 -1.88 -8.68
C PHE A 77 17.72 -3.09 -9.34
N LEU A 78 16.63 -2.89 -10.07
CA LEU A 78 15.89 -3.96 -10.75
C LEU A 78 16.74 -4.68 -11.80
N ASP A 79 17.54 -3.94 -12.58
CA ASP A 79 18.45 -4.49 -13.60
C ASP A 79 19.44 -5.51 -12.98
N GLU A 80 19.85 -5.30 -11.73
CA GLU A 80 20.74 -6.21 -11.00
C GLU A 80 19.99 -7.37 -10.33
N VAL A 81 18.87 -7.10 -9.64
CA VAL A 81 18.22 -8.12 -8.80
C VAL A 81 17.29 -9.06 -9.56
N ILE A 82 16.65 -8.59 -10.65
CA ILE A 82 15.68 -9.38 -11.40
C ILE A 82 16.32 -10.58 -12.09
N PRO A 83 17.47 -10.45 -12.80
CA PRO A 83 18.15 -11.60 -13.39
C PRO A 83 18.59 -12.64 -12.34
N ALA A 84 19.02 -12.18 -11.17
CA ALA A 84 19.39 -13.05 -10.06
C ALA A 84 18.17 -13.83 -9.51
N ALA A 85 17.03 -13.15 -9.34
CA ALA A 85 15.79 -13.77 -8.89
C ALA A 85 15.27 -14.80 -9.90
N GLU A 86 15.28 -14.46 -11.20
CA GLU A 86 14.85 -15.35 -12.27
C GLU A 86 15.70 -16.64 -12.31
N LYS A 87 17.03 -16.52 -12.17
CA LYS A 87 17.95 -17.67 -12.18
C LYS A 87 17.62 -18.71 -11.09
N ILE A 88 17.09 -18.28 -9.95
CA ILE A 88 16.72 -19.16 -8.83
C ILE A 88 15.22 -19.45 -8.76
N GLY A 89 14.44 -19.03 -9.77
CA GLY A 89 12.99 -19.25 -9.83
C GLY A 89 12.18 -18.42 -8.83
N VAL A 90 12.72 -17.31 -8.34
CA VAL A 90 12.03 -16.36 -7.47
C VAL A 90 11.35 -15.28 -8.31
N ARG A 91 10.14 -14.91 -7.93
CA ARG A 91 9.41 -13.78 -8.50
C ARG A 91 9.33 -12.67 -7.47
N LEU A 92 9.87 -11.51 -7.80
CA LEU A 92 9.80 -10.31 -6.97
C LEU A 92 8.48 -9.59 -7.22
N CYS A 93 8.01 -8.89 -6.20
CA CYS A 93 6.80 -8.11 -6.27
C CYS A 93 6.96 -6.85 -5.42
N CYS A 94 6.95 -5.69 -6.09
CA CYS A 94 7.09 -4.42 -5.38
C CYS A 94 5.74 -4.03 -4.77
N HIS A 95 5.73 -3.73 -3.47
CA HIS A 95 4.57 -3.22 -2.75
C HIS A 95 4.33 -1.74 -3.12
N PRO A 96 3.07 -1.26 -3.18
CA PRO A 96 2.80 0.16 -3.38
C PRO A 96 3.31 1.01 -2.22
N ASP A 97 3.48 2.29 -2.51
CA ASP A 97 3.64 3.31 -1.49
C ASP A 97 2.44 3.36 -0.54
N ASP A 98 2.68 3.56 0.77
CA ASP A 98 1.63 3.68 1.78
C ASP A 98 1.88 4.89 2.71
N PRO A 99 1.13 6.00 2.57
CA PRO A 99 0.10 6.24 1.57
C PRO A 99 0.65 6.45 0.14
N PRO A 100 -0.19 6.31 -0.91
CA PRO A 100 0.21 6.39 -2.31
C PRO A 100 0.26 7.85 -2.82
N PHE A 101 0.99 8.70 -2.10
CA PHE A 101 1.29 10.08 -2.48
C PHE A 101 2.49 10.59 -1.69
N SER A 102 3.17 11.61 -2.23
CA SER A 102 4.37 12.19 -1.66
C SER A 102 4.13 12.71 -0.23
N LEU A 103 5.09 12.43 0.65
CA LEU A 103 5.09 12.90 2.04
C LEU A 103 6.49 13.40 2.39
N LEU A 104 6.56 14.38 3.30
CA LEU A 104 7.83 14.92 3.82
C LEU A 104 8.75 15.50 2.72
N GLY A 105 8.19 15.93 1.59
CA GLY A 105 8.96 16.41 0.43
C GLY A 105 9.70 15.31 -0.34
N LEU A 106 9.45 14.04 -0.02
CA LEU A 106 10.06 12.89 -0.70
C LEU A 106 9.17 12.40 -1.85
N PRO A 107 9.75 12.09 -3.02
CA PRO A 107 9.01 11.46 -4.10
C PRO A 107 8.59 10.03 -3.72
N ARG A 108 7.44 9.63 -4.23
CA ARG A 108 6.89 8.27 -4.15
C ARG A 108 6.53 7.82 -5.56
N ILE A 109 7.00 6.64 -5.97
CA ILE A 109 7.04 6.19 -7.38
C ILE A 109 6.39 4.83 -7.61
N MET A 110 5.53 4.42 -6.67
CA MET A 110 4.76 3.19 -6.64
C MET A 110 3.33 3.48 -6.14
N SER A 111 2.75 4.59 -6.60
CA SER A 111 1.51 5.17 -6.07
C SER A 111 0.32 5.05 -7.03
N THR A 112 0.59 4.94 -8.33
CA THR A 112 -0.41 4.98 -9.40
C THR A 112 -0.29 3.79 -10.36
N GLU A 113 -1.30 3.58 -11.22
CA GLU A 113 -1.17 2.61 -12.31
C GLU A 113 0.00 2.95 -13.26
N GLU A 114 0.24 4.23 -13.53
CA GLU A 114 1.35 4.66 -14.39
C GLU A 114 2.70 4.26 -13.79
N ASP A 115 2.88 4.44 -12.49
CA ASP A 115 4.06 3.96 -11.78
C ASP A 115 4.26 2.44 -11.91
N TYR A 116 3.17 1.68 -11.73
CA TYR A 116 3.21 0.23 -11.91
C TYR A 116 3.61 -0.15 -13.34
N ARG A 117 3.07 0.53 -14.35
CA ARG A 117 3.43 0.31 -15.77
C ARG A 117 4.91 0.62 -16.01
N ASN A 118 5.43 1.68 -15.40
CA ASN A 118 6.84 2.05 -15.56
C ASN A 118 7.78 0.97 -14.99
N ILE A 119 7.44 0.39 -13.84
CA ILE A 119 8.25 -0.66 -13.21
C ILE A 119 8.16 -2.00 -13.93
N VAL A 120 6.97 -2.40 -14.35
CA VAL A 120 6.79 -3.64 -15.13
C VAL A 120 7.56 -3.57 -16.45
N LYS A 121 7.62 -2.38 -17.08
CA LYS A 121 8.40 -2.15 -18.30
C LYS A 121 9.90 -1.95 -18.06
N ALA A 122 10.33 -1.72 -16.82
CA ALA A 122 11.72 -1.42 -16.51
C ALA A 122 12.65 -2.59 -16.81
N VAL A 123 12.19 -3.81 -16.54
CA VAL A 123 12.86 -5.08 -16.84
C VAL A 123 11.82 -6.07 -17.35
N ASP A 124 11.94 -6.49 -18.61
CA ASP A 124 11.04 -7.47 -19.25
C ASP A 124 11.37 -8.90 -18.79
N SER A 125 10.87 -9.26 -17.61
CA SER A 125 11.01 -10.60 -17.04
C SER A 125 9.80 -10.93 -16.18
N SER A 126 9.35 -12.19 -16.22
CA SER A 126 8.30 -12.70 -15.33
C SER A 126 8.70 -12.72 -13.85
N ALA A 127 9.99 -12.55 -13.54
CA ALA A 127 10.46 -12.34 -12.18
C ALA A 127 10.24 -10.90 -11.68
N ASN A 128 9.99 -9.93 -12.58
CA ASN A 128 9.65 -8.55 -12.27
C ASN A 128 8.13 -8.38 -12.26
N GLY A 129 7.54 -8.30 -11.08
CA GLY A 129 6.12 -8.05 -10.95
C GLY A 129 5.76 -7.10 -9.84
N ILE A 130 4.46 -7.02 -9.61
CA ILE A 130 3.85 -6.08 -8.67
C ILE A 130 3.15 -6.85 -7.55
N ALA A 131 3.18 -6.28 -6.36
CA ALA A 131 2.19 -6.59 -5.34
C ALA A 131 1.10 -5.53 -5.41
N MET A 132 -0.15 -5.93 -5.22
CA MET A 132 -1.27 -5.00 -5.10
C MET A 132 -1.71 -4.97 -3.64
N CYS A 133 -1.71 -3.79 -3.02
CA CYS A 133 -2.34 -3.59 -1.72
C CYS A 133 -3.53 -2.67 -1.88
N SER A 134 -4.73 -3.21 -1.66
CA SER A 134 -5.97 -2.45 -1.81
C SER A 134 -6.10 -1.36 -0.77
N GLY A 135 -5.55 -1.55 0.43
CA GLY A 135 -5.56 -0.52 1.45
C GLY A 135 -4.63 0.65 1.14
N SER A 136 -3.42 0.37 0.65
CA SER A 136 -2.47 1.42 0.28
C SER A 136 -2.98 2.16 -0.96
N LEU A 137 -3.17 1.47 -2.09
CA LEU A 137 -3.60 2.12 -3.34
C LEU A 137 -5.01 2.74 -3.24
N GLY A 138 -5.92 2.15 -2.45
CA GLY A 138 -7.29 2.63 -2.26
C GLY A 138 -7.43 3.86 -1.37
N ALA A 139 -6.34 4.28 -0.70
CA ALA A 139 -6.27 5.58 -0.04
C ALA A 139 -6.27 6.75 -1.04
N ARG A 140 -6.05 6.48 -2.33
CA ARG A 140 -6.17 7.44 -3.43
C ARG A 140 -7.53 7.27 -4.13
N PRO A 141 -8.33 8.34 -4.33
CA PRO A 141 -9.66 8.24 -4.94
C PRO A 141 -9.63 7.98 -6.46
N ASP A 142 -8.52 8.25 -7.14
CA ASP A 142 -8.35 8.12 -8.58
C ASP A 142 -7.60 6.83 -9.00
N ASN A 143 -7.46 5.86 -8.08
CA ASN A 143 -7.03 4.50 -8.40
C ASN A 143 -8.26 3.58 -8.59
N ASP A 144 -8.46 3.03 -9.79
CA ASP A 144 -9.51 2.05 -10.09
C ASP A 144 -9.00 0.61 -9.92
N LEU A 145 -8.86 0.15 -8.67
CA LEU A 145 -8.16 -1.12 -8.36
C LEU A 145 -8.64 -2.35 -9.17
N PRO A 146 -9.96 -2.59 -9.39
CA PRO A 146 -10.39 -3.69 -10.24
C PRO A 146 -9.88 -3.56 -11.68
N GLY A 147 -9.94 -2.36 -12.26
CA GLY A 147 -9.44 -2.08 -13.60
C GLY A 147 -7.92 -2.23 -13.69
N MET A 148 -7.18 -1.82 -12.65
CA MET A 148 -5.75 -2.07 -12.55
C MET A 148 -5.43 -3.58 -12.60
N VAL A 149 -6.21 -4.43 -11.92
CA VAL A 149 -6.05 -5.89 -12.00
C VAL A 149 -6.35 -6.40 -13.41
N GLU A 150 -7.37 -5.90 -14.09
CA GLU A 150 -7.65 -6.32 -15.47
C GLU A 150 -6.50 -5.99 -16.43
N ARG A 151 -5.86 -4.83 -16.25
CA ARG A 151 -4.82 -4.33 -17.17
C ARG A 151 -3.41 -4.82 -16.81
N LEU A 152 -3.13 -5.06 -15.53
CA LEU A 152 -1.82 -5.45 -15.01
C LEU A 152 -1.79 -6.84 -14.39
N GLY A 153 -2.92 -7.56 -14.39
CA GLY A 153 -3.08 -8.86 -13.75
C GLY A 153 -1.99 -9.85 -14.14
N HIS A 154 -1.53 -9.85 -15.39
CA HIS A 154 -0.48 -10.75 -15.88
C HIS A 154 0.85 -10.68 -15.09
N CYS A 155 1.18 -9.56 -14.45
CA CYS A 155 2.39 -9.35 -13.65
C CYS A 155 2.13 -9.29 -12.12
N LEU A 156 0.91 -9.60 -11.68
CA LEU A 156 0.51 -9.57 -10.27
C LEU A 156 1.01 -10.82 -9.53
N HIS A 157 1.90 -10.67 -8.57
CA HIS A 157 2.51 -11.79 -7.86
C HIS A 157 1.98 -11.98 -6.45
N PHE A 158 1.43 -10.94 -5.83
CA PHE A 158 0.91 -11.00 -4.46
C PHE A 158 -0.17 -9.93 -4.22
N VAL A 159 -1.15 -10.22 -3.36
CA VAL A 159 -2.21 -9.26 -3.02
C VAL A 159 -2.41 -9.14 -1.52
N HIS A 160 -2.47 -7.91 -1.06
CA HIS A 160 -2.95 -7.53 0.27
C HIS A 160 -4.39 -7.04 0.12
N LEU A 161 -5.33 -7.80 0.64
CA LEU A 161 -6.75 -7.45 0.64
C LEU A 161 -7.11 -6.90 2.02
N ARG A 162 -7.05 -5.59 2.17
CA ARG A 162 -7.64 -4.81 3.28
C ARG A 162 -8.34 -3.58 2.72
N ASN A 163 -9.06 -2.84 3.56
CA ASN A 163 -9.81 -1.69 3.10
C ASN A 163 -9.54 -0.47 3.96
N VAL A 164 -9.68 0.71 3.36
CA VAL A 164 -9.56 2.00 4.04
C VAL A 164 -10.80 2.83 3.76
N LYS A 165 -11.13 3.71 4.70
CA LYS A 165 -12.17 4.72 4.54
C LYS A 165 -11.51 6.08 4.39
N LYS A 166 -11.74 6.75 3.27
CA LYS A 166 -11.29 8.13 3.04
C LYS A 166 -12.24 9.09 3.74
N GLU A 167 -11.67 10.04 4.45
CA GLU A 167 -12.39 11.13 5.11
C GLU A 167 -12.47 12.38 4.20
N THR A 168 -11.64 12.41 3.16
CA THR A 168 -11.55 13.51 2.20
C THR A 168 -11.44 12.94 0.78
N SER A 169 -11.86 13.71 -0.23
CA SER A 169 -11.85 13.29 -1.64
C SER A 169 -10.65 13.83 -2.44
N VAL A 170 -9.74 14.56 -1.79
CA VAL A 170 -8.57 15.19 -2.42
C VAL A 170 -7.29 14.42 -2.10
N VAL A 171 -6.25 14.58 -2.91
CA VAL A 171 -4.91 14.04 -2.66
C VAL A 171 -3.97 15.20 -2.28
N PRO A 172 -3.21 15.13 -1.18
CA PRO A 172 -3.16 14.08 -0.15
C PRO A 172 -4.48 13.87 0.59
N THR A 173 -4.80 12.62 0.91
CA THR A 173 -6.09 12.20 1.49
C THR A 173 -5.94 11.87 2.98
N SER A 174 -6.88 12.31 3.83
CA SER A 174 -7.06 11.73 5.18
C SER A 174 -7.88 10.44 5.08
N PHE A 175 -7.44 9.37 5.75
CA PHE A 175 -8.10 8.07 5.76
C PHE A 175 -7.77 7.28 7.04
N HIS A 176 -8.55 6.24 7.30
CA HIS A 176 -8.29 5.25 8.35
C HIS A 176 -8.55 3.82 7.85
N GLU A 177 -7.97 2.83 8.55
CA GLU A 177 -8.24 1.41 8.30
C GLU A 177 -9.71 1.09 8.57
N ALA A 178 -10.36 0.43 7.61
CA ALA A 178 -11.77 0.05 7.67
C ALA A 178 -11.94 -1.46 7.84
N GLU A 179 -13.17 -1.92 8.08
CA GLU A 179 -13.46 -3.35 7.96
C GLU A 179 -13.23 -3.80 6.51
N HIS A 180 -12.79 -5.04 6.31
CA HIS A 180 -12.35 -5.53 4.99
C HIS A 180 -13.41 -5.36 3.89
N LEU A 181 -14.69 -5.45 4.25
CA LEU A 181 -15.82 -5.34 3.31
C LEU A 181 -16.56 -3.99 3.37
N ASP A 182 -16.19 -3.06 4.26
CA ASP A 182 -16.94 -1.80 4.50
C ASP A 182 -16.08 -0.52 4.37
N GLY A 183 -14.95 -0.61 3.65
CA GLY A 183 -14.20 0.56 3.22
C GLY A 183 -14.62 1.05 1.84
N ASP A 184 -13.82 1.92 1.24
CA ASP A 184 -14.15 2.53 -0.06
C ASP A 184 -13.72 1.71 -1.27
N THR A 185 -12.84 0.72 -1.09
CA THR A 185 -12.56 -0.24 -2.18
C THR A 185 -13.72 -1.21 -2.30
N ASP A 186 -14.29 -1.34 -3.50
CA ASP A 186 -15.21 -2.42 -3.81
C ASP A 186 -14.47 -3.77 -3.80
N MET A 187 -14.48 -4.41 -2.63
CA MET A 187 -13.78 -5.66 -2.39
C MET A 187 -14.35 -6.81 -3.24
N VAL A 188 -15.65 -6.75 -3.59
CA VAL A 188 -16.31 -7.76 -4.43
C VAL A 188 -15.78 -7.66 -5.86
N ALA A 189 -15.80 -6.46 -6.45
CA ALA A 189 -15.29 -6.22 -7.80
C ALA A 189 -13.79 -6.53 -7.90
N LEU A 190 -13.00 -6.09 -6.92
CA LEU A 190 -11.55 -6.36 -6.89
C LEU A 190 -11.27 -7.86 -6.81
N THR A 191 -11.92 -8.58 -5.88
CA THR A 191 -11.73 -10.03 -5.73
C THR A 191 -12.16 -10.77 -7.00
N LYS A 192 -13.25 -10.34 -7.63
CA LYS A 192 -13.70 -10.91 -8.91
C LYS A 192 -12.66 -10.73 -10.01
N ALA A 193 -12.07 -9.54 -10.15
CA ALA A 193 -11.02 -9.29 -11.14
C ALA A 193 -9.79 -10.19 -10.91
N ILE A 194 -9.39 -10.41 -9.65
CA ILE A 194 -8.28 -11.31 -9.29
C ILE A 194 -8.60 -12.76 -9.69
N LEU A 195 -9.80 -13.26 -9.38
CA LEU A 195 -10.21 -14.62 -9.75
C LEU A 195 -10.30 -14.83 -11.27
N LEU A 196 -10.72 -13.81 -12.02
CA LEU A 196 -10.73 -13.84 -13.48
C LEU A 196 -9.31 -13.91 -14.05
N GLU A 197 -8.35 -13.19 -13.44
CA GLU A 197 -6.94 -13.30 -13.80
C GLU A 197 -6.40 -14.70 -13.48
N GLU A 198 -6.65 -15.27 -12.29
CA GLU A 198 -6.23 -16.65 -11.97
C GLU A 198 -6.77 -17.67 -12.99
N LYS A 199 -8.04 -17.52 -13.38
CA LYS A 199 -8.68 -18.33 -14.43
C LYS A 199 -8.00 -18.15 -15.78
N SER A 200 -7.69 -16.91 -16.16
CA SER A 200 -6.95 -16.59 -17.37
C SER A 200 -5.60 -17.32 -17.40
N ARG A 201 -4.83 -17.22 -16.31
CA ARG A 201 -3.54 -17.90 -16.16
C ARG A 201 -3.65 -19.41 -16.29
N ARG A 202 -4.66 -20.03 -15.66
CA ARG A 202 -4.92 -21.48 -15.82
C ARG A 202 -5.17 -21.86 -17.29
N ARG A 203 -5.98 -21.08 -18.01
CA ARG A 203 -6.25 -21.34 -19.45
C ARG A 203 -4.99 -21.25 -20.30
N TYR A 204 -4.08 -20.33 -19.97
CA TYR A 204 -2.79 -20.21 -20.64
C TYR A 204 -1.70 -21.16 -20.13
N GLY A 205 -2.04 -22.12 -19.24
CA GLY A 205 -1.09 -23.11 -18.74
C GLY A 205 0.00 -22.56 -17.81
N ARG A 206 -0.19 -21.36 -17.26
CA ARG A 206 0.76 -20.74 -16.33
C ARG A 206 0.81 -21.53 -15.02
N LYS A 207 2.02 -21.90 -14.59
CA LYS A 207 2.24 -22.61 -13.31
C LYS A 207 1.93 -21.73 -12.10
N ASP A 208 2.05 -20.42 -12.28
CA ASP A 208 1.81 -19.39 -11.29
C ASP A 208 0.39 -18.81 -11.37
N TRP A 209 -0.57 -19.65 -11.74
CA TRP A 209 -1.95 -19.24 -11.87
C TRP A 209 -2.57 -18.77 -10.55
N ASN A 210 -2.12 -19.31 -9.42
CA ASN A 210 -2.62 -18.92 -8.11
C ASN A 210 -1.90 -17.65 -7.65
N ILE A 211 -2.69 -16.63 -7.29
CA ILE A 211 -2.21 -15.37 -6.74
C ILE A 211 -2.38 -15.46 -5.22
N PRO A 212 -1.29 -15.53 -4.44
CA PRO A 212 -1.40 -15.57 -3.00
C PRO A 212 -2.00 -14.27 -2.47
N ILE A 213 -2.82 -14.38 -1.42
CA ILE A 213 -3.47 -13.26 -0.77
C ILE A 213 -3.22 -13.28 0.73
N ARG A 214 -3.21 -12.09 1.36
CA ARG A 214 -3.30 -11.95 2.83
C ARG A 214 -4.33 -10.86 3.20
N PRO A 215 -4.96 -10.93 4.39
CA PRO A 215 -5.90 -9.91 4.86
C PRO A 215 -5.22 -8.60 5.25
N ASP A 216 -3.88 -8.57 5.20
CA ASP A 216 -3.03 -7.46 5.58
C ASP A 216 -3.21 -6.99 7.04
N HIS A 217 -3.94 -5.89 7.26
CA HIS A 217 -4.18 -5.33 8.58
C HIS A 217 -5.54 -5.76 9.16
N GLY A 218 -5.72 -5.57 10.47
CA GLY A 218 -6.99 -5.81 11.14
C GLY A 218 -7.19 -4.87 12.32
N MET A 219 -8.44 -4.73 12.76
CA MET A 219 -8.80 -3.93 13.93
C MET A 219 -8.47 -4.67 15.23
N ASP A 220 -8.04 -3.93 16.25
CA ASP A 220 -7.95 -4.48 17.61
C ASP A 220 -9.37 -4.67 18.15
N ILE A 221 -9.82 -5.93 18.22
CA ILE A 221 -11.14 -6.32 18.70
C ILE A 221 -11.02 -7.46 19.72
N LEU A 222 -12.03 -7.59 20.58
CA LEU A 222 -12.08 -8.65 21.59
C LEU A 222 -10.78 -8.66 22.43
N ASP A 223 -10.13 -9.82 22.57
CA ASP A 223 -8.92 -9.95 23.39
C ASP A 223 -7.69 -9.24 22.81
N ASP A 224 -7.69 -8.82 21.54
CA ASP A 224 -6.56 -8.07 20.98
C ASP A 224 -6.37 -6.72 21.68
N LEU A 225 -7.44 -6.09 22.18
CA LEU A 225 -7.41 -4.83 22.94
C LEU A 225 -6.55 -4.92 24.22
N LYS A 226 -6.28 -6.14 24.71
CA LYS A 226 -5.47 -6.39 25.92
C LYS A 226 -4.04 -6.85 25.60
N ARG A 227 -3.72 -7.14 24.34
CA ARG A 227 -2.49 -7.85 23.94
C ARG A 227 -1.30 -6.96 23.63
N SER A 228 -1.46 -5.63 23.63
CA SER A 228 -0.40 -4.65 23.32
C SER A 228 0.44 -5.07 22.10
N GLY A 229 -0.24 -5.46 21.02
CA GLY A 229 0.37 -5.99 19.81
C GLY A 229 0.96 -4.91 18.91
N GLN A 230 1.63 -5.34 17.84
CA GLN A 230 2.08 -4.44 16.77
C GLN A 230 0.85 -3.78 16.11
N PRO A 231 0.84 -2.44 15.94
CA PRO A 231 -0.28 -1.73 15.30
C PRO A 231 -0.62 -2.32 13.93
N GLY A 232 -1.90 -2.57 13.69
CA GLY A 232 -2.40 -3.16 12.44
C GLY A 232 -2.20 -4.67 12.31
N TYR A 233 -1.49 -5.33 13.24
CA TYR A 233 -1.25 -6.79 13.22
C TYR A 233 -1.95 -7.62 14.33
N PRO A 234 -3.17 -7.27 14.80
CA PRO A 234 -3.90 -8.12 15.73
C PRO A 234 -4.15 -9.51 15.17
N SER A 235 -4.38 -10.50 16.05
CA SER A 235 -4.67 -11.86 15.61
C SER A 235 -6.14 -12.02 15.23
N ILE A 236 -7.06 -11.55 16.08
CA ILE A 236 -8.50 -11.74 15.92
C ILE A 236 -9.03 -10.83 14.80
N GLY A 237 -8.60 -9.56 14.76
CA GLY A 237 -8.97 -8.63 13.69
C GLY A 237 -8.60 -9.14 12.29
N ARG A 238 -7.36 -9.63 12.11
CA ARG A 238 -6.92 -10.20 10.82
C ARG A 238 -7.57 -11.54 10.51
N LEU A 239 -7.87 -12.35 11.52
CA LEU A 239 -8.63 -13.60 11.35
C LEU A 239 -10.05 -13.31 10.84
N LYS A 240 -10.74 -12.30 11.39
CA LYS A 240 -12.06 -11.85 10.91
C LYS A 240 -11.99 -11.46 9.44
N GLY A 241 -11.06 -10.58 9.07
CA GLY A 241 -10.87 -10.17 7.68
C GLY A 241 -10.57 -11.32 6.73
N LEU A 242 -9.69 -12.25 7.13
CA LEU A 242 -9.41 -13.45 6.34
C LEU A 242 -10.65 -14.33 6.17
N ALA A 243 -11.48 -14.46 7.20
CA ALA A 243 -12.72 -15.24 7.14
C ALA A 243 -13.75 -14.61 6.17
N GLU A 244 -13.88 -13.29 6.18
CA GLU A 244 -14.73 -12.51 5.26
C GLU A 244 -14.29 -12.72 3.81
N LEU A 245 -13.00 -12.50 3.53
CA LEU A 245 -12.41 -12.70 2.20
C LEU A 245 -12.58 -14.13 1.70
N ARG A 246 -12.37 -15.12 2.58
CA ARG A 246 -12.56 -16.54 2.24
C ARG A 246 -14.03 -16.83 1.85
N GLY A 247 -14.99 -16.24 2.55
CA GLY A 247 -16.40 -16.35 2.21
C GLY A 247 -16.72 -15.74 0.85
N LEU A 248 -16.22 -14.51 0.60
CA LEU A 248 -16.36 -13.81 -0.67
C LEU A 248 -15.79 -14.62 -1.86
N ILE A 249 -14.55 -15.10 -1.72
CA ILE A 249 -13.88 -15.93 -2.73
C ILE A 249 -14.67 -17.21 -3.00
N LYS A 250 -15.19 -17.86 -1.95
CA LYS A 250 -15.99 -19.08 -2.10
C LYS A 250 -17.27 -18.83 -2.88
N ALA A 251 -17.97 -17.74 -2.61
CA ALA A 251 -19.21 -17.37 -3.30
C ALA A 251 -18.95 -17.05 -4.78
N LEU A 252 -17.99 -16.18 -5.07
CA LEU A 252 -17.62 -15.81 -6.45
C LEU A 252 -17.15 -17.03 -7.26
N SER A 253 -16.36 -17.91 -6.65
CA SER A 253 -15.91 -19.15 -7.29
C SER A 253 -17.04 -20.13 -7.57
N TYR A 254 -18.14 -20.10 -6.81
CA TYR A 254 -19.31 -20.95 -7.04
C TYR A 254 -20.14 -20.42 -8.21
N GLU A 255 -20.40 -19.11 -8.24
CA GLU A 255 -21.15 -18.46 -9.32
C GLU A 255 -20.53 -18.77 -10.69
N GLU A 256 -19.20 -18.71 -10.80
CA GLU A 256 -18.50 -18.99 -12.05
C GLU A 256 -18.60 -20.45 -12.50
N LYS A 257 -18.61 -21.40 -11.56
CA LYS A 257 -18.82 -22.82 -11.88
C LYS A 257 -20.23 -23.07 -12.44
N VAL A 258 -21.23 -22.38 -11.90
CA VAL A 258 -22.60 -22.48 -12.41
C VAL A 258 -22.69 -21.94 -13.83
N LYS A 259 -22.06 -20.80 -14.13
CA LYS A 259 -22.01 -20.24 -15.48
C LYS A 259 -21.30 -21.13 -16.50
N GLU A 260 -20.29 -21.90 -16.07
CA GLU A 260 -19.60 -22.88 -16.94
C GLU A 260 -20.42 -24.14 -17.19
N SER A 261 -21.44 -24.41 -16.37
CA SER A 261 -22.28 -25.61 -16.46
C SER A 261 -23.57 -25.39 -17.27
N ILE A 262 -23.81 -24.16 -17.75
CA ILE A 262 -24.94 -23.75 -18.58
C ILE A 262 -24.43 -23.44 -19.98
#